data_AF-A0A3D5KE55-F1
#
_entry.id   AF-A0A3D5KE55-F1
#
_cell.length_a   1.000
_cell.length_b   1.000
_cell.length_c   1.000
_cell.angle_alpha   90.00
_cell.angle_beta   90.00
_cell.angle_gamma   90.00
#
_symmetry.space_group_name_H-M   'P 1'
#
loop_
_entity.id
_entity.type
_entity.pdbx_description
1 polymer ?
#
loop_
_entity_poly.entity_id
_entity_poly.type
_entity_poly.pdbx_seq_one_letter_code
_entity_poly.pdbx_strand_id
1 'polypeptide(L)' 'MVKVKICGLTRGLDIKYVNELRPDYIGFVFTHSK' A
#
# COMPACT_ATOMS: atom_id res chain seq x y z
N MET A 1 11.07 -17.30 -3.73
CA MET A 1 10.87 -15.83 -3.81
C MET A 1 9.96 -15.40 -2.69
N VAL A 2 10.26 -14.26 -2.05
CA VAL A 2 9.43 -13.69 -0.98
C VAL A 2 8.36 -12.78 -1.60
N LYS A 3 7.11 -12.88 -1.14
CA LYS A 3 6.03 -11.97 -1.55
C LYS A 3 6.00 -10.75 -0.64
N VAL A 4 5.78 -9.57 -1.21
CA VAL A 4 5.74 -8.29 -0.51
C VAL A 4 4.33 -7.72 -0.56
N LYS A 5 3.80 -7.32 0.60
CA LYS A 5 2.52 -6.62 0.74
C LYS A 5 2.75 -5.25 1.36
N ILE A 6 2.14 -4.23 0.75
CA ILE A 6 2.14 -2.85 1.28
C ILE A 6 0.69 -2.47 1.60
N CYS A 7 0.42 -1.97 2.80
CA CYS A 7 -0.92 -1.57 3.23
C CYS A 7 -0.92 -0.35 4.15
N GLY A 8 -2.09 0.26 4.35
CA GLY A 8 -2.24 1.43 5.22
C GLY A 8 -1.75 2.74 4.60
N LEU A 9 -1.61 2.79 3.27
CA LEU A 9 -1.27 4.02 2.55
C LEU A 9 -2.46 4.98 2.55
N THR A 10 -2.23 6.21 2.98
CA THR A 10 -3.24 7.29 3.00
C THR A 10 -2.81 8.50 2.15
N ARG A 11 -1.51 8.71 1.97
CA ARG A 11 -0.95 9.80 1.17
C ARG A 11 -0.87 9.43 -0.31
N GLY A 12 -1.38 10.31 -1.18
CA GLY A 12 -1.40 10.08 -2.63
C GLY A 12 -0.01 9.85 -3.25
N LEU A 13 1.04 10.49 -2.72
CA LEU A 13 2.42 10.26 -3.17
C LEU A 13 2.87 8.81 -2.96
N ASP A 14 2.53 8.21 -1.82
CA ASP A 14 2.90 6.83 -1.52
C ASP A 14 2.11 5.84 -2.40
N ILE A 15 0.86 6.18 -2.73
CA ILE A 15 0.05 5.43 -3.71
C ILE A 15 0.69 5.49 -5.10
N LYS A 16 1.22 6.64 -5.51
CA LYS A 16 1.93 6.75 -6.80
C LYS A 16 3.15 5.84 -6.82
N TYR A 17 3.98 5.86 -5.77
CA TYR A 17 5.15 4.99 -5.68
C TYR A 17 4.79 3.51 -5.63
N VAL A 18 3.74 3.12 -4.89
CA VAL A 18 3.34 1.70 -4.82
C VAL A 18 2.85 1.18 -6.18
N ASN A 19 2.19 2.03 -6.97
CA ASN A 19 1.76 1.69 -8.33
C ASN A 19 2.96 1.53 -9.29
N GLU A 20 4.00 2.35 -9.14
CA GLU A 20 5.24 2.24 -9.92
C GLU A 20 6.04 0.98 -9.55
N LEU A 21 6.11 0.65 -8.25
CA LEU A 21 6.92 -0.46 -7.73
C LEU A 21 6.24 -1.84 -7.83
N ARG A 22 4.92 -1.89 -8.02
CA ARG A 22 4.12 -3.10 -8.26
C ARG A 22 4.45 -4.27 -7.30
N PRO A 23 4.25 -4.13 -5.97
CA PRO A 23 4.39 -5.24 -5.04
C PRO A 23 3.35 -6.34 -5.32
N ASP A 24 3.53 -7.52 -4.75
CA ASP A 24 2.58 -8.64 -4.95
C ASP A 24 1.16 -8.29 -4.49
N TYR A 25 1.03 -7.46 -3.44
CA TYR A 25 -0.26 -7.04 -2.89
C TYR A 25 -0.27 -5.60 -2.38
N ILE A 26 -1.41 -4.93 -2.59
CA ILE A 26 -1.72 -3.61 -2.02
C ILE A 26 -3.04 -3.73 -1.23
N GLY A 27 -3.12 -3.14 -0.03
CA GLY A 27 -4.32 -3.18 0.80
C GLY A 27 -4.68 -1.87 1.47
N PHE A 28 -5.98 -1.55 1.49
CA PHE A 28 -6.54 -0.36 2.15
C PHE A 28 -7.21 -0.74 3.48
N VAL A 29 -7.10 0.15 4.46
CA VAL A 29 -7.64 -0.05 5.81
C VAL A 29 -8.89 0.83 5.96
N PHE A 30 -10.03 0.20 6.22
CA PHE A 30 -11.32 0.87 6.40
C PHE A 30 -11.68 0.97 7.90
N THR A 31 -10.84 1.63 8.68
CA THR A 31 -11.13 2.00 10.09
C THR A 31 -10.69 3.43 10.35
N HIS A 32 -11.27 4.06 11.37
CA HIS A 32 -10.72 5.28 11.93
C HIS A 32 -9.30 5.03 12.46
N SER A 33 -8.45 6.04 12.34
CA SER A 33 -7.21 6.12 13.10
C SER A 33 -7.53 6.10 14.60
N LYS A 34 -6.60 5.58 15.40
CA LYS A 34 -6.64 5.71 16.86
C LYS A 34 -6.59 7.17 17.28
#